data_AF-A0A7S2DA60-F1
#
_entry.id   AF-A0A7S2DA60-F1
#
_cell.length_a   1.000
_cell.length_b   1.000
_cell.length_c   1.000
_cell.angle_alpha   90.00
_cell.angle_beta   90.00
_cell.angle_gamma   90.00
#
_symmetry.space_group_name_H-M   'P 1'
#
loop_
_entity.id
_entity.type
_entity.pdbx_description
1 polymer ?
#
loop_
_entity_poly.entity_id
_entity_poly.type
_entity_poly.pdbx_seq_one_letter_code
_entity_poly.pdbx_strand_id
1 'polypeptide(L)'
;MVTLYASYGPSHIYFGFEIALMAMIYEFWKAPGKDIYSTWGTWLVVISLMFSPWLFNPQSLQRSTLYSSWTEWTQWLYGRGNLSVGKGSWHNWAFERLQAKRNSALPLKAQLMLRNTLGKLVVLVACTEGLHLTLPAPQPTLSYSFLWRSYFVWHLFFLFRACFVVLSGSIYVALIIRTFEAAMLRAGRVRLLPLYTTAIMICAYGSMAALLLLFEYGSFDGFNDLGSRENVWKLMLAGCTFQAGVVQVLGALSDAYRYEAKFSMSLVGDLRSVNEERLIRSLAKHLRGVHAADITLVAKTSELQQDDACNLATNFTTKWLSPEKRFKENLFARLGAGSVSVTEVTVTVATERVPVAKATIVRLQNHDAKTLSAVLADSLGDGTVIQKLSKITHSEAVLNMGCRSRVLMYAQFWQRMVDQTITLVIFVTLLMLSTLPILQLQTKILFNREFADIINRKVHKQEVLDDLCTPGLFYEVAADTSELTEPRGGRLRKNLASGMRRGGIFKPPPGDDAKSKMDTVRV
;
A
#
# COMPACT_ATOMS: atom_id res chain seq x y z
N MET A 1 12.10 0.51 -4.61
CA MET A 1 11.71 -0.79 -3.97
C MET A 1 10.28 -0.77 -3.42
N VAL A 2 9.83 0.39 -2.94
CA VAL A 2 8.48 0.60 -2.37
C VAL A 2 7.36 0.21 -3.33
N THR A 3 7.39 0.65 -4.60
CA THR A 3 6.35 0.32 -5.59
C THR A 3 6.14 -1.18 -5.73
N LEU A 4 7.24 -1.91 -5.76
CA LEU A 4 7.27 -3.34 -6.00
C LEU A 4 6.75 -4.09 -4.77
N TYR A 5 7.16 -3.69 -3.56
CA TYR A 5 6.57 -4.22 -2.33
C TYR A 5 5.06 -3.91 -2.24
N ALA A 6 4.66 -2.68 -2.58
CA ALA A 6 3.28 -2.22 -2.50
C ALA A 6 2.34 -2.98 -3.46
N SER A 7 2.79 -3.37 -4.65
CA SER A 7 2.00 -4.12 -5.62
C SER A 7 2.09 -5.65 -5.43
N TYR A 8 3.28 -6.17 -5.12
CA TYR A 8 3.56 -7.61 -5.04
C TYR A 8 3.34 -8.20 -3.64
N GLY A 9 3.51 -7.39 -2.60
CA GLY A 9 3.40 -7.81 -1.20
C GLY A 9 2.08 -8.49 -0.85
N PRO A 10 0.92 -7.87 -1.18
CA PRO A 10 -0.39 -8.42 -0.83
C PRO A 10 -0.72 -9.77 -1.46
N SER A 11 -0.13 -10.09 -2.62
CA SER A 11 -0.44 -11.30 -3.40
C SER A 11 0.55 -12.43 -3.15
N HIS A 12 1.84 -12.14 -2.97
CA HIS A 12 2.90 -13.15 -2.91
C HIS A 12 3.72 -13.10 -1.63
N ILE A 13 4.25 -11.94 -1.23
CA ILE A 13 5.20 -11.86 -0.10
C ILE A 13 4.55 -12.33 1.20
N TYR A 14 3.31 -11.90 1.49
CA TYR A 14 2.63 -12.36 2.70
C TYR A 14 2.37 -13.86 2.71
N PHE A 15 2.02 -14.41 1.56
CA PHE A 15 1.79 -15.84 1.43
C PHE A 15 3.09 -16.64 1.57
N GLY A 16 4.16 -16.20 0.90
CA GLY A 16 5.50 -16.78 1.03
C GLY A 16 6.03 -16.70 2.46
N PHE A 17 5.79 -15.59 3.15
CA PHE A 17 6.17 -15.42 4.56
C PHE A 17 5.35 -16.33 5.48
N GLU A 18 4.04 -16.49 5.26
CA GLU A 18 3.23 -17.45 6.03
C GLU A 18 3.72 -18.89 5.83
N ILE A 19 4.06 -19.29 4.59
CA ILE A 19 4.66 -20.62 4.32
C ILE A 19 6.02 -20.74 5.01
N ALA A 20 6.87 -19.70 4.96
CA ALA A 20 8.18 -19.71 5.60
C ALA A 20 8.07 -19.91 7.11
N LEU A 21 7.10 -19.24 7.76
CA LEU A 21 6.83 -19.43 9.18
C LEU A 21 6.39 -20.87 9.47
N MET A 22 5.47 -21.43 8.68
CA MET A 22 5.03 -22.82 8.87
C MET A 22 6.17 -23.83 8.65
N ALA A 23 7.02 -23.59 7.65
CA ALA A 23 8.19 -24.41 7.38
C ALA A 23 9.19 -24.35 8.55
N MET A 24 9.46 -23.17 9.11
CA MET A 24 10.31 -23.05 10.31
C MET A 24 9.72 -23.81 11.49
N ILE A 25 8.42 -23.67 11.74
CA ILE A 25 7.73 -24.39 12.82
C ILE A 25 7.86 -25.90 12.64
N TYR A 26 7.67 -26.39 11.42
CA TYR A 26 7.89 -27.80 11.09
C TYR A 26 9.34 -28.23 11.35
N GLU A 27 10.34 -27.43 10.97
CA GLU A 27 11.75 -27.76 11.21
C GLU A 27 12.08 -27.90 12.71
N PHE A 28 11.41 -27.14 13.58
CA PHE A 28 11.58 -27.26 15.02
C PHE A 28 10.88 -28.47 15.64
N TRP A 29 9.80 -28.99 15.03
CA TRP A 29 9.00 -30.09 15.58
C TRP A 29 9.03 -31.38 14.75
N LYS A 30 9.85 -31.44 13.70
CA LYS A 30 9.99 -32.64 12.89
C LYS A 30 10.52 -33.80 13.72
N ALA A 31 10.04 -35.00 13.41
CA ALA A 31 10.47 -36.22 14.09
C ALA A 31 11.98 -36.47 13.89
N PRO A 32 12.65 -37.14 14.85
CA PRO A 32 14.05 -37.54 14.71
C PRO A 32 14.29 -38.32 13.41
N GLY A 33 15.37 -37.99 12.70
CA GLY A 33 15.72 -38.62 11.42
C GLY A 33 15.14 -37.94 10.17
N LYS A 34 14.42 -36.81 10.32
CA LYS A 34 14.03 -35.95 9.19
C LYS A 34 15.02 -34.79 9.04
N ASP A 35 15.71 -34.72 7.90
CA ASP A 35 16.66 -33.63 7.61
C ASP A 35 15.96 -32.46 6.89
N ILE A 36 16.62 -31.30 6.82
CA ILE A 36 16.17 -30.09 6.10
C ILE A 36 15.90 -30.35 4.62
N TYR A 37 16.56 -31.37 4.06
CA TYR A 37 16.28 -31.86 2.70
C TYR A 37 14.86 -32.40 2.54
N SER A 38 14.11 -32.67 3.61
CA SER A 38 12.70 -33.06 3.48
C SER A 38 11.79 -31.89 3.08
N THR A 39 12.19 -30.65 3.37
CA THR A 39 11.39 -29.44 3.10
C THR A 39 12.00 -28.52 2.04
N TRP A 40 13.07 -28.94 1.37
CA TRP A 40 13.77 -28.13 0.36
C TRP A 40 12.84 -27.54 -0.70
N GLY A 41 11.86 -28.31 -1.19
CA GLY A 41 10.86 -27.85 -2.16
C GLY A 41 9.98 -26.72 -1.63
N THR A 42 9.58 -26.80 -0.35
CA THR A 42 8.84 -25.74 0.33
C THR A 42 9.69 -24.47 0.43
N TRP A 43 10.97 -24.61 0.78
CA TRP A 43 11.90 -23.48 0.83
C TRP A 43 12.12 -22.83 -0.55
N LEU A 44 12.15 -23.61 -1.63
CA LEU A 44 12.20 -23.04 -2.98
C LEU A 44 10.94 -22.24 -3.32
N VAL A 45 9.76 -22.73 -2.93
CA VAL A 45 8.50 -21.99 -3.09
C VAL A 45 8.57 -20.68 -2.30
N VAL A 46 9.00 -20.71 -1.03
CA VAL A 46 9.21 -19.52 -0.20
C VAL A 46 10.15 -18.52 -0.88
N ILE A 47 11.32 -18.99 -1.35
CA ILE A 47 12.32 -18.11 -1.98
C ILE A 47 11.74 -17.49 -3.25
N SER A 48 11.05 -18.27 -4.08
CA SER A 48 10.44 -17.76 -5.31
C SER A 48 9.35 -16.70 -5.02
N LEU A 49 8.49 -16.94 -4.03
CA LEU A 49 7.43 -16.00 -3.65
C LEU A 49 7.95 -14.73 -2.97
N MET A 50 9.04 -14.82 -2.20
CA MET A 50 9.56 -13.68 -1.45
C MET A 50 10.56 -12.84 -2.24
N PHE A 51 11.35 -13.44 -3.15
CA PHE A 51 12.50 -12.77 -3.76
C PHE A 51 12.42 -12.61 -5.28
N SER A 52 11.47 -13.26 -5.97
CA SER A 52 11.32 -13.20 -7.44
C SER A 52 11.51 -11.80 -8.05
N PRO A 53 10.83 -10.74 -7.56
CA PRO A 53 10.91 -9.43 -8.21
C PRO A 53 12.31 -8.79 -8.17
N TRP A 54 13.14 -9.16 -7.19
CA TRP A 54 14.52 -8.69 -7.05
C TRP A 54 15.51 -9.61 -7.75
N LEU A 55 15.30 -10.93 -7.67
CA LEU A 55 16.15 -11.92 -8.35
C LEU A 55 16.15 -11.75 -9.87
N PHE A 56 15.01 -11.38 -10.46
CA PHE A 56 14.91 -11.12 -11.90
C PHE A 56 15.35 -9.69 -12.30
N ASN A 57 15.71 -8.84 -11.34
CA ASN A 57 16.23 -7.50 -11.60
C ASN A 57 17.66 -7.33 -11.02
N PRO A 58 18.72 -7.57 -11.81
CA PRO A 58 20.10 -7.53 -11.33
C PRO A 58 20.52 -6.19 -10.72
N GLN A 59 19.95 -5.08 -11.19
CA GLN A 59 20.25 -3.75 -10.65
C GLN A 59 19.78 -3.58 -9.20
N SER A 60 18.83 -4.40 -8.77
CA SER A 60 18.31 -4.39 -7.40
C SER A 60 19.29 -4.94 -6.37
N LEU A 61 20.28 -5.74 -6.81
CA LEU A 61 21.35 -6.27 -5.97
C LEU A 61 22.54 -5.31 -5.85
N GLN A 62 22.52 -4.16 -6.54
CA GLN A 62 23.59 -3.18 -6.41
C GLN A 62 23.48 -2.45 -5.07
N ARG A 63 24.60 -2.34 -4.35
CA ARG A 63 24.65 -1.73 -3.01
C ARG A 63 24.15 -0.28 -2.97
N SER A 64 24.45 0.51 -4.00
CA SER A 64 23.94 1.89 -4.16
C SER A 64 22.41 1.93 -4.28
N THR A 65 21.84 1.02 -5.10
CA THR A 65 20.38 0.88 -5.28
C THR A 65 19.70 0.44 -3.99
N LEU A 66 20.29 -0.49 -3.24
CA LEU A 66 19.77 -0.94 -1.94
C LEU A 66 19.75 0.19 -0.90
N TYR A 67 20.81 0.99 -0.84
CA TYR A 67 20.89 2.14 0.06
C TYR A 67 19.80 3.19 -0.24
N SER A 68 19.64 3.53 -1.52
CA SER A 68 18.60 4.45 -1.97
C SER A 68 17.20 3.90 -1.65
N SER A 69 16.98 2.61 -1.95
CA SER A 69 15.74 1.89 -1.67
C SER A 69 15.39 1.82 -0.18
N TRP A 70 16.39 1.63 0.69
CA TRP A 70 16.20 1.65 2.14
C TRP A 70 15.71 3.02 2.62
N THR A 71 16.29 4.10 2.08
CA THR A 71 15.93 5.47 2.43
C THR A 71 14.51 5.80 1.96
N GLU A 72 14.19 5.46 0.71
CA GLU A 72 12.85 5.58 0.13
C GLU A 72 11.80 4.81 0.94
N TRP A 73 12.10 3.56 1.29
CA TRP A 73 11.19 2.72 2.08
C TRP A 73 10.98 3.24 3.49
N THR A 74 12.04 3.69 4.16
CA THR A 74 11.93 4.28 5.50
C THR A 74 11.08 5.55 5.46
N GLN A 75 11.26 6.39 4.45
CA GLN A 75 10.46 7.58 4.20
C GLN A 75 8.97 7.23 3.96
N TRP A 76 8.71 6.22 3.14
CA TRP A 76 7.36 5.71 2.86
C TRP A 76 6.67 5.16 4.12
N LEU A 77 7.39 4.38 4.95
CA LEU A 77 6.89 3.77 6.18
C LEU A 77 6.43 4.83 7.21
N TYR A 78 7.17 5.93 7.30
CA TYR A 78 6.91 7.03 8.24
C TYR A 78 6.20 8.24 7.62
N GLY A 79 5.83 8.18 6.33
CA GLY A 79 5.12 9.25 5.63
C GLY A 79 5.92 10.56 5.53
N ARG A 80 7.24 10.50 5.31
CA ARG A 80 8.10 11.67 5.10
C ARG A 80 8.70 11.68 3.70
N GLY A 81 9.07 12.86 3.20
CA GLY A 81 9.73 13.03 1.89
C GLY A 81 8.73 13.10 0.73
N ASN A 82 9.24 12.96 -0.50
CA ASN A 82 8.41 12.96 -1.70
C ASN A 82 7.69 11.61 -1.85
N LEU A 83 6.43 11.55 -1.42
CA LEU A 83 5.61 10.34 -1.36
C LEU A 83 4.94 9.96 -2.71
N SER A 84 5.56 10.24 -3.84
CA SER A 84 5.01 9.88 -5.16
C SER A 84 5.02 8.37 -5.44
N VAL A 85 5.75 7.60 -4.64
CA VAL A 85 6.02 6.18 -4.84
C VAL A 85 5.09 5.33 -3.97
N GLY A 86 4.43 4.32 -4.55
CA GLY A 86 3.65 3.34 -3.78
C GLY A 86 2.31 3.85 -3.22
N LYS A 87 1.63 4.74 -3.96
CA LYS A 87 0.32 5.32 -3.61
C LYS A 87 0.33 6.19 -2.34
N GLY A 88 1.38 6.99 -2.13
CA GLY A 88 1.50 7.88 -0.97
C GLY A 88 2.29 7.25 0.16
N SER A 89 1.86 7.42 1.41
CA SER A 89 2.51 6.83 2.59
C SER A 89 2.10 5.37 2.81
N TRP A 90 2.83 4.64 3.66
CA TRP A 90 2.41 3.30 4.13
C TRP A 90 0.98 3.32 4.69
N HIS A 91 0.60 4.38 5.41
CA HIS A 91 -0.75 4.51 5.97
C HIS A 91 -1.82 4.55 4.87
N ASN A 92 -1.61 5.35 3.81
CA ASN A 92 -2.54 5.44 2.69
C ASN A 92 -2.63 4.12 1.93
N TRP A 93 -1.49 3.50 1.64
CA TRP A 93 -1.44 2.19 0.98
C TRP A 93 -2.13 1.09 1.80
N ALA A 94 -1.85 1.01 3.10
CA ALA A 94 -2.45 0.01 3.99
C ALA A 94 -3.96 0.23 4.13
N PHE A 95 -4.39 1.49 4.15
CA PHE A 95 -5.78 1.87 4.17
C PHE A 95 -6.52 1.39 2.91
N GLU A 96 -6.04 1.73 1.71
CA GLU A 96 -6.64 1.28 0.45
C GLU A 96 -6.70 -0.25 0.35
N ARG A 97 -5.62 -0.93 0.76
CA ARG A 97 -5.54 -2.40 0.75
C ARG A 97 -6.58 -3.04 1.66
N LEU A 98 -6.82 -2.48 2.84
CA LEU A 98 -7.81 -3.00 3.79
C LEU A 98 -9.24 -2.60 3.40
N GLN A 99 -9.41 -1.46 2.73
CA GLN A 99 -10.71 -0.98 2.27
C GLN A 99 -11.38 -2.00 1.34
N ALA A 100 -10.62 -2.65 0.45
CA ALA A 100 -11.13 -3.74 -0.38
C ALA A 100 -11.70 -4.92 0.44
N LYS A 101 -11.05 -5.28 1.54
CA LYS A 101 -11.52 -6.35 2.46
C LYS A 101 -12.69 -5.91 3.34
N ARG A 102 -12.77 -4.63 3.68
CA ARG A 102 -13.84 -4.08 4.52
C ARG A 102 -15.15 -3.90 3.73
N ASN A 103 -15.02 -3.52 2.46
CA ASN A 103 -16.15 -3.30 1.55
C ASN A 103 -16.73 -4.60 0.95
N SER A 104 -16.10 -5.76 1.19
CA SER A 104 -16.61 -7.03 0.70
C SER A 104 -17.91 -7.43 1.40
N ALA A 105 -18.83 -8.06 0.67
CA ALA A 105 -20.07 -8.60 1.23
C ALA A 105 -19.79 -9.58 2.39
N LEU A 106 -20.72 -9.67 3.35
CA LEU A 106 -20.58 -10.49 4.55
C LEU A 106 -20.11 -11.95 4.31
N PRO A 107 -20.66 -12.72 3.35
CA PRO A 107 -20.20 -14.10 3.12
C PRO A 107 -18.74 -14.16 2.62
N LEU A 108 -18.37 -13.27 1.70
CA LEU A 108 -16.99 -13.17 1.22
C LEU A 108 -16.04 -12.70 2.33
N LYS A 109 -16.48 -11.75 3.16
CA LYS A 109 -15.73 -11.29 4.33
C LYS A 109 -15.47 -12.43 5.31
N ALA A 110 -16.49 -13.23 5.62
CA ALA A 110 -16.36 -14.40 6.50
C ALA A 110 -15.40 -15.45 5.91
N GLN A 111 -15.51 -15.77 4.62
CA GLN A 111 -14.60 -16.68 3.93
C GLN A 111 -13.15 -16.18 3.97
N LEU A 112 -12.93 -14.89 3.68
CA LEU A 112 -11.61 -14.27 3.74
C LEU A 112 -11.03 -14.27 5.16
N MET A 113 -11.87 -14.03 6.18
CA MET A 113 -11.44 -14.09 7.57
C MET A 113 -11.05 -15.51 7.95
N LEU A 114 -11.91 -16.49 7.66
CA LEU A 114 -11.65 -17.90 7.93
C LEU A 114 -10.34 -18.37 7.30
N ARG A 115 -10.13 -18.05 6.01
CA ARG A 115 -8.88 -18.39 5.32
C ARG A 115 -7.65 -17.82 6.02
N ASN A 116 -7.71 -16.54 6.43
CA ASN A 116 -6.56 -15.88 7.05
C ASN A 116 -6.31 -16.34 8.49
N THR A 117 -7.34 -16.81 9.22
CA THR A 117 -7.19 -17.29 10.61
C THR A 117 -6.96 -18.79 10.71
N LEU A 118 -7.36 -19.59 9.72
CA LEU A 118 -7.27 -21.06 9.76
C LEU A 118 -5.85 -21.55 10.06
N GLY A 119 -4.84 -21.05 9.35
CA GLY A 119 -3.45 -21.45 9.60
C GLY A 119 -2.98 -21.13 11.03
N LYS A 120 -3.50 -20.06 11.63
CA LYS A 120 -3.16 -19.65 13.00
C LYS A 120 -3.85 -20.54 14.03
N LEU A 121 -5.08 -20.97 13.75
CA LEU A 121 -5.78 -21.96 14.56
C LEU A 121 -5.06 -23.31 14.54
N VAL A 122 -4.58 -23.75 13.37
CA VAL A 122 -3.79 -24.99 13.26
C VAL A 122 -2.51 -24.91 14.09
N VAL A 123 -1.78 -23.79 14.03
CA VAL A 123 -0.58 -23.61 14.86
C VAL A 123 -0.92 -23.57 16.34
N LEU A 124 -2.01 -22.92 16.75
CA LEU A 124 -2.44 -22.92 18.14
C LEU A 124 -2.71 -24.33 18.66
N VAL A 125 -3.44 -25.14 17.90
CA VAL A 125 -3.74 -26.54 18.23
C VAL A 125 -2.44 -27.38 18.26
N ALA A 126 -1.54 -27.19 17.29
CA ALA A 126 -0.27 -27.90 17.27
C ALA A 126 0.63 -27.53 18.48
N CYS A 127 0.67 -26.24 18.85
CA CYS A 127 1.41 -25.78 20.02
C CYS A 127 0.83 -26.36 21.31
N THR A 128 -0.50 -26.47 21.43
CA THR A 128 -1.12 -27.06 22.61
C THR A 128 -0.78 -28.53 22.72
N GLU A 129 -1.04 -29.33 21.68
CA GLU A 129 -0.78 -30.78 21.73
C GLU A 129 0.71 -31.12 21.90
N GLY A 130 1.61 -30.21 21.50
CA GLY A 130 3.04 -30.38 21.67
C GLY A 130 3.58 -30.11 23.09
N LEU A 131 2.75 -29.69 24.06
CA LEU A 131 3.21 -29.37 25.42
C LEU A 131 3.53 -30.64 26.22
N HIS A 132 4.72 -30.69 26.81
CA HIS A 132 5.10 -31.76 27.73
C HIS A 132 4.94 -31.30 29.17
N LEU A 133 3.74 -31.46 29.74
CA LEU A 133 3.44 -31.07 31.12
C LEU A 133 3.65 -32.25 32.08
N THR A 134 4.53 -32.10 33.07
CA THR A 134 4.64 -33.02 34.20
C THR A 134 3.61 -32.67 35.27
N LEU A 135 2.48 -33.38 35.29
CA LEU A 135 1.43 -33.16 36.30
C LEU A 135 1.77 -33.86 37.63
N PRO A 136 1.49 -33.22 38.79
CA PRO A 136 1.70 -33.85 40.09
C PRO A 136 0.81 -35.10 40.23
N ALA A 137 1.38 -36.17 40.78
CA ALA A 137 0.70 -37.45 40.96
C ALA A 137 -0.59 -37.28 41.79
N PRO A 138 -1.67 -38.01 41.46
CA PRO A 138 -2.95 -37.87 42.14
C PRO A 138 -2.83 -38.24 43.63
N GLN A 139 -3.01 -37.26 44.53
CA GLN A 139 -3.23 -37.56 45.94
C GLN A 139 -4.61 -38.24 46.12
N PRO A 140 -4.72 -39.30 46.94
CA PRO A 140 -5.93 -40.14 47.00
C PRO A 140 -7.10 -39.56 47.82
N THR A 141 -7.02 -38.35 48.39
CA THR A 141 -7.92 -37.95 49.49
C THR A 141 -8.87 -36.78 49.25
N LEU A 142 -8.94 -36.16 48.07
CA LEU A 142 -9.95 -35.13 47.79
C LEU A 142 -10.73 -35.39 46.49
N SER A 143 -12.00 -35.76 46.66
CA SER A 143 -13.03 -35.86 45.60
C SER A 143 -13.51 -34.50 45.10
N TYR A 144 -12.60 -33.52 44.96
CA TYR A 144 -12.90 -32.29 44.25
C TYR A 144 -12.38 -32.39 42.82
N SER A 145 -13.35 -32.62 41.93
CA SER A 145 -13.43 -32.13 40.55
C SER A 145 -12.67 -32.87 39.43
N PHE A 146 -13.40 -33.84 38.86
CA PHE A 146 -13.17 -34.51 37.57
C PHE A 146 -12.82 -33.56 36.40
N LEU A 147 -13.27 -32.30 36.43
CA LEU A 147 -12.97 -31.31 35.39
C LEU A 147 -11.50 -30.84 35.37
N TRP A 148 -10.88 -30.59 36.52
CA TRP A 148 -9.53 -29.99 36.58
C TRP A 148 -8.40 -31.02 36.48
N ARG A 149 -8.75 -32.31 36.44
CA ARG A 149 -7.81 -33.43 36.33
C ARG A 149 -7.53 -33.85 34.88
N SER A 150 -8.26 -33.32 33.90
CA SER A 150 -7.99 -33.62 32.49
C SER A 150 -6.75 -32.88 32.02
N TYR A 151 -5.80 -33.59 31.38
CA TYR A 151 -4.63 -33.01 30.72
C TYR A 151 -5.02 -31.82 29.85
N PHE A 152 -6.16 -31.90 29.16
CA PHE A 152 -6.72 -30.85 28.32
C PHE A 152 -6.90 -29.51 29.07
N VAL A 153 -7.38 -29.51 30.31
CA VAL A 153 -7.63 -28.28 31.07
C VAL A 153 -6.33 -27.58 31.45
N TRP A 154 -5.29 -28.34 31.79
CA TRP A 154 -3.96 -27.79 32.04
C TRP A 154 -3.34 -27.20 30.77
N HIS A 155 -3.44 -27.89 29.64
CA HIS A 155 -2.95 -27.38 28.36
C HIS A 155 -3.64 -26.07 27.98
N LEU A 156 -4.97 -26.00 28.15
CA LEU A 156 -5.75 -24.79 27.92
C LEU A 156 -5.38 -23.66 28.89
N PHE A 157 -5.12 -23.97 30.16
CA PHE A 157 -4.70 -22.98 31.16
C PHE A 157 -3.34 -22.35 30.79
N PHE A 158 -2.33 -23.16 30.46
CA PHE A 158 -1.01 -22.66 30.04
C PHE A 158 -1.11 -21.87 28.74
N LEU A 159 -1.89 -22.34 27.77
CA LEU A 159 -2.17 -21.62 26.53
C LEU A 159 -2.80 -20.25 26.82
N PHE A 160 -3.85 -20.21 27.64
CA PHE A 160 -4.56 -18.98 27.98
C PHE A 160 -3.62 -17.96 28.64
N ARG A 161 -2.77 -18.41 29.58
CA ARG A 161 -1.76 -17.55 30.20
C ARG A 161 -0.78 -17.00 29.15
N ALA A 162 -0.28 -17.85 28.26
CA ALA A 162 0.64 -17.42 27.21
C ALA A 162 0.02 -16.36 26.29
N CYS A 163 -1.21 -16.60 25.83
CA CYS A 163 -1.99 -15.64 25.05
C CYS A 163 -2.21 -14.34 25.80
N PHE A 164 -2.52 -14.39 27.10
CA PHE A 164 -2.71 -13.20 27.94
C PHE A 164 -1.41 -12.39 28.09
N VAL A 165 -0.30 -13.04 28.40
CA VAL A 165 1.02 -12.40 28.56
C VAL A 165 1.45 -11.73 27.26
N VAL A 166 1.35 -12.44 26.13
CA VAL A 166 1.76 -11.90 24.83
C VAL A 166 0.83 -10.77 24.39
N LEU A 167 -0.50 -10.92 24.53
CA LEU A 167 -1.44 -9.89 24.12
C LEU A 167 -1.32 -8.62 24.99
N SER A 168 -1.27 -8.77 26.31
CA SER A 168 -1.08 -7.62 27.22
C SER A 168 0.29 -6.97 27.04
N GLY A 169 1.36 -7.77 26.97
CA GLY A 169 2.72 -7.32 26.70
C GLY A 169 2.82 -6.53 25.38
N SER A 170 2.15 -7.00 24.33
CA SER A 170 2.16 -6.33 23.02
C SER A 170 1.55 -4.93 23.05
N ILE A 171 0.59 -4.66 23.94
CA ILE A 171 0.02 -3.31 24.12
C ILE A 171 1.09 -2.38 24.71
N TYR A 172 1.83 -2.83 25.73
CA TYR A 172 2.92 -2.05 26.32
C TYR A 172 4.05 -1.81 25.31
N VAL A 173 4.43 -2.83 24.53
CA VAL A 173 5.42 -2.71 23.47
C VAL A 173 5.00 -1.67 22.44
N ALA A 174 3.73 -1.67 22.03
CA ALA A 174 3.21 -0.68 21.10
C ALA A 174 3.30 0.75 21.66
N LEU A 175 3.05 0.95 22.95
CA LEU A 175 3.20 2.25 23.61
C LEU A 175 4.67 2.69 23.66
N ILE A 176 5.57 1.82 24.12
CA ILE A 176 7.01 2.08 24.20
C ILE A 176 7.54 2.46 22.81
N ILE A 177 7.28 1.65 21.79
CA ILE A 177 7.76 1.91 20.44
C ILE A 177 7.20 3.22 19.90
N ARG A 178 5.92 3.54 20.11
CA ARG A 178 5.34 4.83 19.66
C ARG A 178 6.00 6.02 20.34
N THR A 179 6.26 5.94 21.65
CA THR A 179 6.96 7.01 22.37
C THR A 179 8.39 7.20 21.87
N PHE A 180 9.10 6.09 21.62
CA PHE A 180 10.44 6.10 21.07
C PHE A 180 10.48 6.64 19.63
N GLU A 181 9.56 6.20 18.76
CA GLU A 181 9.41 6.71 17.40
C GLU A 181 9.13 8.21 17.41
N ALA A 182 8.22 8.69 18.26
CA ALA A 182 7.93 10.12 18.38
C ALA A 182 9.16 10.93 18.85
N ALA A 183 9.99 10.38 19.75
CA ALA A 183 11.24 11.01 20.15
C ALA A 183 12.26 11.06 18.99
N MET A 184 12.44 9.96 18.28
CA MET A 184 13.39 9.87 17.16
C MET A 184 12.97 10.73 15.96
N LEU A 185 11.66 10.82 15.69
CA LEU A 185 11.09 11.67 14.65
C LEU A 185 11.27 13.16 14.97
N ARG A 186 11.23 13.56 16.25
CA ARG A 186 11.55 14.93 16.70
C ARG A 186 13.05 15.22 16.55
N ALA A 187 13.90 14.24 16.81
CA ALA A 187 15.35 14.36 16.64
C ALA A 187 15.82 14.29 15.17
N GLY A 188 14.91 14.09 14.20
CA GLY A 188 15.25 13.96 12.78
C GLY A 188 15.99 12.67 12.40
N ARG A 189 16.14 11.71 13.32
CA ARG A 189 16.92 10.47 13.13
C ARG A 189 16.04 9.33 12.63
N VAL A 190 15.60 9.39 11.37
CA VAL A 190 14.63 8.41 10.83
C VAL A 190 15.30 7.19 10.18
N ARG A 191 16.53 7.34 9.68
CA ARG A 191 17.16 6.36 8.78
C ARG A 191 17.39 4.96 9.36
N LEU A 192 17.70 4.87 10.65
CA LEU A 192 17.89 3.58 11.35
C LEU A 192 16.69 3.22 12.24
N LEU A 193 15.63 4.03 12.22
CA LEU A 193 14.48 3.86 13.09
C LEU A 193 13.82 2.47 12.96
N PRO A 194 13.62 1.91 11.75
CA PRO A 194 13.10 0.55 11.61
C PRO A 194 13.98 -0.52 12.27
N LEU A 195 15.30 -0.36 12.24
CA LEU A 195 16.22 -1.32 12.88
C LEU A 195 16.06 -1.28 14.40
N TYR A 196 16.02 -0.08 14.97
CA TYR A 196 15.87 0.10 16.42
C TYR A 196 14.52 -0.39 16.92
N THR A 197 13.43 -0.09 16.22
CA THR A 197 12.09 -0.54 16.64
C THR A 197 11.95 -2.06 16.53
N THR A 198 12.54 -2.70 15.52
CA THR A 198 12.62 -4.16 15.45
C THR A 198 13.47 -4.75 16.59
N ALA A 199 14.61 -4.15 16.93
CA ALA A 199 15.43 -4.61 18.05
C ALA A 199 14.68 -4.51 19.39
N ILE A 200 14.00 -3.39 19.64
CA ILE A 200 13.13 -3.21 20.82
C ILE A 200 12.04 -4.29 20.87
N MET A 201 11.41 -4.62 19.73
CA MET A 201 10.44 -5.70 19.68
C MET A 201 11.07 -7.05 20.04
N ILE A 202 12.20 -7.41 19.44
CA ILE A 202 12.87 -8.70 19.71
C ILE A 202 13.19 -8.82 21.21
N CYS A 203 13.78 -7.78 21.80
CA CYS A 203 14.05 -7.75 23.24
C CYS A 203 12.77 -7.87 24.08
N ALA A 204 11.70 -7.20 23.69
CA ALA A 204 10.44 -7.26 24.42
C ALA A 204 9.77 -8.64 24.35
N TYR A 205 9.71 -9.29 23.19
CA TYR A 205 9.20 -10.66 23.08
C TYR A 205 10.09 -11.67 23.81
N GLY A 206 11.42 -11.46 23.81
CA GLY A 206 12.34 -12.22 24.65
C GLY A 206 12.03 -12.07 26.14
N SER A 207 11.71 -10.84 26.59
CA SER A 207 11.30 -10.59 27.98
C SER A 207 9.97 -11.24 28.35
N MET A 208 9.03 -11.36 27.39
CA MET A 208 7.77 -12.10 27.60
C MET A 208 8.02 -13.60 27.75
N ALA A 209 8.94 -14.17 26.97
CA ALA A 209 9.36 -15.57 27.10
C ALA A 209 9.96 -15.84 28.49
N ALA A 210 10.85 -14.96 28.92
CA ALA A 210 11.41 -14.94 30.27
C ALA A 210 10.36 -14.84 31.38
N LEU A 211 9.33 -14.02 31.21
CA LEU A 211 8.22 -13.91 32.16
C LEU A 211 7.37 -15.19 32.21
N LEU A 212 7.18 -15.87 31.07
CA LEU A 212 6.52 -17.16 31.04
C LEU A 212 7.31 -18.25 31.78
N LEU A 213 8.65 -18.27 31.64
CA LEU A 213 9.54 -19.14 32.43
C LEU A 213 9.40 -18.89 33.92
N LEU A 214 9.44 -17.62 34.36
CA LEU A 214 9.33 -17.26 35.77
C LEU A 214 8.06 -17.83 36.39
N PHE A 215 6.95 -17.75 35.67
CA PHE A 215 5.69 -18.31 36.12
C PHE A 215 5.61 -19.84 36.01
N GLU A 216 6.42 -20.51 35.19
CA GLU A 216 6.44 -21.98 35.06
C GLU A 216 7.30 -22.62 36.17
N TYR A 217 8.44 -22.03 36.50
CA TYR A 217 9.42 -22.61 37.42
C TYR A 217 9.54 -21.87 38.76
N GLY A 218 8.93 -20.69 38.91
CA GLY A 218 9.00 -19.89 40.14
C GLY A 218 10.39 -19.34 40.47
N SER A 219 11.37 -19.50 39.58
CA SER A 219 12.76 -19.06 39.75
C SER A 219 13.32 -18.44 38.47
N PHE A 220 14.34 -17.60 38.63
CA PHE A 220 15.16 -17.05 37.55
C PHE A 220 16.24 -18.03 37.06
N ASP A 221 16.42 -19.19 37.69
CA ASP A 221 17.44 -20.17 37.29
C ASP A 221 17.23 -20.72 35.87
N GLY A 222 15.98 -20.73 35.39
CA GLY A 222 15.65 -21.13 34.02
C GLY A 222 16.15 -20.19 32.93
N PHE A 223 16.64 -18.99 33.25
CA PHE A 223 17.09 -18.01 32.25
C PHE A 223 18.38 -18.43 31.54
N ASN A 224 19.31 -19.06 32.26
CA ASN A 224 20.58 -19.51 31.69
C ASN A 224 20.38 -20.61 30.62
N ASP A 225 19.21 -21.24 30.63
CA ASP A 225 18.87 -22.39 29.80
C ASP A 225 17.61 -22.11 28.94
N LEU A 226 17.22 -20.84 28.79
CA LEU A 226 16.01 -20.43 28.04
C LEU A 226 15.94 -21.07 26.65
N GLY A 227 17.07 -21.26 25.99
CA GLY A 227 17.15 -21.86 24.65
C GLY A 227 16.73 -23.33 24.58
N SER A 228 16.91 -24.12 25.64
CA SER A 228 16.59 -25.55 25.64
C SER A 228 15.17 -25.87 26.09
N ARG A 229 14.44 -24.87 26.62
CA ARG A 229 13.10 -25.04 27.19
C ARG A 229 12.02 -25.02 26.12
N GLU A 230 11.79 -26.17 25.50
CA GLU A 230 10.83 -26.32 24.41
C GLU A 230 9.41 -25.82 24.72
N ASN A 231 8.90 -26.09 25.94
CA ASN A 231 7.54 -25.70 26.32
C ASN A 231 7.33 -24.18 26.28
N VAL A 232 8.32 -23.40 26.71
CA VAL A 232 8.22 -21.93 26.67
C VAL A 232 8.19 -21.41 25.25
N TRP A 233 8.99 -21.97 24.35
CA TRP A 233 8.97 -21.57 22.94
C TRP A 233 7.67 -21.98 22.24
N LYS A 234 7.11 -23.16 22.57
CA LYS A 234 5.77 -23.59 22.13
C LYS A 234 4.69 -22.61 22.60
N LEU A 235 4.72 -22.21 23.88
CA LEU A 235 3.78 -21.23 24.44
C LEU A 235 3.95 -19.83 23.85
N MET A 236 5.19 -19.37 23.65
CA MET A 236 5.47 -18.09 23.00
C MET A 236 4.97 -18.05 21.57
N LEU A 237 5.19 -19.11 20.80
CA LEU A 237 4.69 -19.24 19.45
C LEU A 237 3.16 -19.26 19.42
N ALA A 238 2.51 -19.96 20.35
CA ALA A 238 1.06 -19.93 20.52
C ALA A 238 0.56 -18.51 20.84
N GLY A 239 1.17 -17.82 21.79
CA GLY A 239 0.80 -16.44 22.13
C GLY A 239 0.97 -15.47 20.95
N CYS A 240 2.07 -15.58 20.20
CA CYS A 240 2.34 -14.76 19.02
C CYS A 240 1.33 -15.03 17.89
N THR A 241 1.00 -16.30 17.65
CA THR A 241 0.01 -16.68 16.62
C THR A 241 -1.40 -16.25 16.98
N PHE A 242 -1.77 -16.34 18.26
CA PHE A 242 -3.01 -15.79 18.79
C PHE A 242 -3.09 -14.27 18.58
N GLN A 243 -2.04 -13.53 18.96
CA GLN A 243 -1.96 -12.09 18.77
C GLN A 243 -2.07 -11.73 17.28
N ALA A 244 -1.39 -12.45 16.39
CA ALA A 244 -1.48 -12.24 14.95
C ALA A 244 -2.92 -12.46 14.43
N GLY A 245 -3.62 -13.48 14.94
CA GLY A 245 -5.03 -13.72 14.63
C GLY A 245 -5.92 -12.56 15.06
N VAL A 246 -5.75 -12.07 16.30
CA VAL A 246 -6.47 -10.90 16.82
C VAL A 246 -6.22 -9.67 15.94
N VAL A 247 -4.97 -9.36 15.60
CA VAL A 247 -4.62 -8.20 14.75
C VAL A 247 -5.28 -8.29 13.37
N GLN A 248 -5.31 -9.48 12.75
CA GLN A 248 -5.94 -9.67 11.44
C GLN A 248 -7.46 -9.50 11.47
N VAL A 249 -8.12 -10.05 12.49
CA VAL A 249 -9.56 -9.90 12.70
C VAL A 249 -9.92 -8.43 12.95
N LEU A 250 -9.20 -7.77 13.85
CA LEU A 250 -9.42 -6.36 14.17
C LEU A 250 -9.20 -5.45 12.96
N GLY A 251 -8.15 -5.69 12.16
CA GLY A 251 -7.87 -4.90 10.96
C GLY A 251 -8.99 -4.96 9.90
N ALA A 252 -9.68 -6.10 9.81
CA ALA A 252 -10.76 -6.32 8.85
C ALA A 252 -12.16 -5.97 9.35
N LEU A 253 -12.41 -6.04 10.66
CA LEU A 253 -13.69 -5.68 11.28
C LEU A 253 -13.79 -4.21 11.69
N SER A 254 -12.65 -3.53 11.81
CA SER A 254 -12.61 -2.11 12.12
C SER A 254 -13.09 -1.27 10.93
N ASP A 255 -14.40 -1.11 10.80
CA ASP A 255 -14.97 -0.06 9.95
C ASP A 255 -15.00 1.25 10.76
N ALA A 256 -14.23 2.26 10.37
CA ALA A 256 -14.32 3.60 10.92
C ALA A 256 -13.87 4.58 9.82
N TYR A 257 -14.83 5.00 9.01
CA TYR A 257 -14.59 5.96 7.93
C TYR A 257 -15.39 7.23 8.21
N ARG A 258 -14.74 8.38 8.10
CA ARG A 258 -15.38 9.68 7.93
C ARG A 258 -15.12 10.10 6.48
N TYR A 259 -16.13 10.02 5.64
CA TYR A 259 -16.07 10.52 4.28
C TYR A 259 -16.26 12.04 4.31
N GLU A 260 -15.21 12.79 4.00
CA GLU A 260 -15.27 14.24 3.88
C GLU A 260 -15.34 14.64 2.40
N ALA A 261 -16.41 15.33 2.03
CA ALA A 261 -16.53 16.05 0.76
C ALA A 261 -16.29 17.54 1.02
N LYS A 262 -15.25 18.09 0.40
CA LYS A 262 -14.84 19.50 0.51
C LYS A 262 -15.01 20.22 -0.81
N PHE A 263 -15.71 21.35 -0.78
CA PHE A 263 -15.78 22.29 -1.90
C PHE A 263 -15.79 23.72 -1.38
N SER A 264 -15.19 24.64 -2.12
CA SER A 264 -15.24 26.07 -1.84
C SER A 264 -16.28 26.74 -2.74
N MET A 265 -17.01 27.69 -2.18
CA MET A 265 -17.92 28.57 -2.90
C MET A 265 -17.51 30.02 -2.68
N SER A 266 -17.39 30.80 -3.75
CA SER A 266 -17.12 32.24 -3.68
C SER A 266 -18.45 32.98 -3.61
N LEU A 267 -18.70 33.66 -2.48
CA LEU A 267 -19.88 34.47 -2.24
C LEU A 267 -19.62 35.93 -2.59
N VAL A 268 -20.57 36.53 -3.29
CA VAL A 268 -20.57 37.96 -3.63
C VAL A 268 -21.91 38.55 -3.20
N GLY A 269 -21.90 39.52 -2.27
CA GLY A 269 -23.11 40.17 -1.77
C GLY A 269 -22.97 40.72 -0.34
N ASP A 270 -24.10 41.06 0.29
CA ASP A 270 -24.16 41.52 1.67
C ASP A 270 -24.02 40.34 2.65
N LEU A 271 -22.78 40.08 3.07
CA LEU A 271 -22.43 39.00 4.00
C LEU A 271 -23.09 39.12 5.37
N ARG A 272 -23.60 40.31 5.76
CA ARG A 272 -24.32 40.48 7.05
C ARG A 272 -25.70 39.83 7.02
N SER A 273 -26.24 39.57 5.83
CA SER A 273 -27.55 38.93 5.64
C SER A 273 -27.49 37.40 5.63
N VAL A 274 -26.30 36.81 5.53
CA VAL A 274 -26.12 35.35 5.45
C VAL A 274 -26.22 34.74 6.85
N ASN A 275 -27.26 33.93 7.07
CA ASN A 275 -27.44 33.20 8.33
C ASN A 275 -26.82 31.80 8.22
N GLU A 276 -25.70 31.59 8.93
CA GLU A 276 -24.94 30.34 8.92
C GLU A 276 -25.78 29.12 9.28
N GLU A 277 -26.60 29.20 10.33
CA GLU A 277 -27.44 28.08 10.76
C GLU A 277 -28.55 27.73 9.75
N ARG A 278 -29.09 28.72 9.04
CA ARG A 278 -30.08 28.48 7.97
C ARG A 278 -29.41 27.86 6.76
N LEU A 279 -28.22 28.32 6.41
CA LEU A 279 -27.42 27.79 5.30
C LEU A 279 -27.07 26.32 5.54
N ILE A 280 -26.59 25.96 6.74
CA ILE A 280 -26.29 24.58 7.14
C ILE A 280 -27.55 23.71 7.07
N ARG A 281 -28.69 24.19 7.59
CA ARG A 281 -29.95 23.43 7.57
C ARG A 281 -30.49 23.22 6.15
N SER A 282 -30.40 24.24 5.29
CA SER A 282 -30.85 24.14 3.90
C SER A 282 -29.96 23.16 3.11
N LEU A 283 -28.64 23.23 3.32
CA LEU A 283 -27.69 22.29 2.71
C LEU A 283 -27.94 20.84 3.20
N ALA A 284 -28.18 20.63 4.49
CA ALA A 284 -28.51 19.31 5.04
C ALA A 284 -29.82 18.74 4.48
N LYS A 285 -30.85 19.59 4.32
CA LYS A 285 -32.14 19.19 3.75
C LYS A 285 -32.00 18.76 2.28
N HIS A 286 -31.15 19.46 1.52
CA HIS A 286 -30.87 19.15 0.13
C HIS A 286 -30.03 17.87 -0.03
N LEU A 287 -29.01 17.71 0.81
CA LEU A 287 -28.17 16.53 0.89
C LEU A 287 -28.86 15.43 1.73
N ARG A 288 -29.99 14.88 1.23
CA ARG A 288 -30.77 13.82 1.93
C ARG A 288 -29.85 12.77 2.60
N GLY A 289 -29.98 12.64 3.91
CA GLY A 289 -29.20 11.68 4.72
C GLY A 289 -27.97 12.26 5.41
N VAL A 290 -27.65 13.55 5.19
CA VAL A 290 -26.60 14.30 5.91
C VAL A 290 -27.25 15.09 7.06
N HIS A 291 -26.70 14.98 8.27
CA HIS A 291 -27.21 15.74 9.41
C HIS A 291 -26.64 17.18 9.42
N ALA A 292 -27.35 18.15 10.00
CA ALA A 292 -26.83 19.53 10.09
C ALA A 292 -25.49 19.60 10.84
N ALA A 293 -25.29 18.73 11.84
CA ALA A 293 -24.04 18.61 12.60
C ALA A 293 -22.84 18.07 11.78
N ASP A 294 -23.10 17.47 10.61
CA ASP A 294 -22.10 16.87 9.73
C ASP A 294 -21.48 17.89 8.76
N ILE A 295 -22.01 19.12 8.74
CA ILE A 295 -21.62 20.19 7.81
C ILE A 295 -20.87 21.25 8.60
N THR A 296 -19.67 21.57 8.15
CA THR A 296 -18.85 22.64 8.72
C THR A 296 -18.53 23.66 7.64
N LEU A 297 -18.72 24.94 7.98
CA LEU A 297 -18.44 26.07 7.11
C LEU A 297 -17.19 26.77 7.66
N VAL A 298 -16.19 26.97 6.80
CA VAL A 298 -15.00 27.75 7.13
C VAL A 298 -14.90 28.88 6.12
N ALA A 299 -15.18 30.10 6.55
CA ALA A 299 -14.98 31.29 5.75
C ALA A 299 -13.53 31.77 5.88
N LYS A 300 -12.87 32.06 4.76
CA LYS A 300 -11.58 32.74 4.74
C LYS A 300 -11.77 34.10 4.06
N THR A 301 -11.57 35.18 4.81
CA THR A 301 -11.61 36.54 4.27
C THR A 301 -10.28 36.79 3.57
N SER A 302 -10.29 36.83 2.23
CA SER A 302 -9.17 37.34 1.43
C SER A 302 -9.52 38.73 0.93
N GLU A 303 -8.68 39.72 1.22
CA GLU A 303 -8.80 41.05 0.61
C GLU A 303 -8.52 40.95 -0.89
N LEU A 304 -9.47 41.37 -1.73
CA LEU A 304 -9.23 41.53 -3.17
C LEU A 304 -8.30 42.73 -3.41
N GLN A 305 -7.28 42.55 -4.24
CA GLN A 305 -6.57 43.69 -4.81
C GLN A 305 -7.48 44.45 -5.79
N GLN A 306 -7.35 45.78 -5.76
CA GLN A 306 -8.23 46.75 -6.42
C GLN A 306 -8.38 46.53 -7.95
N ASP A 307 -7.36 45.98 -8.60
CA ASP A 307 -7.33 45.75 -10.05
C ASP A 307 -8.23 44.58 -10.49
N ASP A 308 -8.39 43.55 -9.65
CA ASP A 308 -9.31 42.44 -9.93
C ASP A 308 -10.78 42.85 -9.73
N ALA A 309 -11.04 43.79 -8.80
CA ALA A 309 -12.36 44.34 -8.57
C ALA A 309 -12.86 45.21 -9.74
N CYS A 310 -11.96 45.97 -10.38
CA CYS A 310 -12.28 46.75 -11.59
C CYS A 310 -12.59 45.85 -12.79
N ASN A 311 -11.80 44.80 -13.00
CA ASN A 311 -12.04 43.82 -14.08
C ASN A 311 -13.34 43.03 -13.89
N LEU A 312 -13.70 42.75 -12.63
CA LEU A 312 -14.99 42.18 -12.25
C LEU A 312 -16.13 43.13 -12.64
N ALA A 313 -16.06 44.39 -12.21
CA ALA A 313 -17.10 45.38 -12.48
C ALA A 313 -17.41 45.53 -13.99
N THR A 314 -16.39 45.55 -14.84
CA THR A 314 -16.54 45.65 -16.31
C THR A 314 -17.12 44.40 -16.97
N ASN A 315 -16.75 43.20 -16.50
CA ASN A 315 -17.30 41.94 -17.03
C ASN A 315 -18.75 41.68 -16.59
N PHE A 316 -19.15 42.22 -15.44
CA PHE A 316 -20.52 42.11 -14.95
C PHE A 316 -21.48 43.10 -15.63
N THR A 317 -21.00 44.28 -16.07
CA THR A 317 -21.84 45.27 -16.77
C THR A 317 -22.39 44.83 -18.13
N THR A 318 -21.77 43.85 -18.79
CA THR A 318 -22.12 43.47 -20.17
C THR A 318 -23.06 42.26 -20.29
N LYS A 319 -23.38 41.56 -19.19
CA LYS A 319 -23.91 40.18 -19.24
C LYS A 319 -25.31 39.91 -18.67
N TRP A 320 -26.03 40.91 -18.13
CA TRP A 320 -27.26 40.69 -17.35
C TRP A 320 -28.54 40.94 -18.17
N LEU A 321 -29.56 40.07 -18.03
CA LEU A 321 -30.92 40.22 -18.58
C LEU A 321 -31.90 40.82 -17.54
N SER A 322 -33.12 41.19 -17.94
CA SER A 322 -33.97 42.20 -17.24
C SER A 322 -34.29 42.01 -15.73
N PRO A 323 -34.48 40.81 -15.14
CA PRO A 323 -34.75 40.68 -13.68
C PRO A 323 -33.55 41.04 -12.80
N GLU A 324 -32.39 40.89 -13.41
CA GLU A 324 -31.05 40.97 -12.86
C GLU A 324 -30.59 42.46 -12.85
N LYS A 325 -31.10 43.31 -13.75
CA LYS A 325 -30.87 44.77 -13.72
C LYS A 325 -31.41 45.44 -12.45
N ARG A 326 -32.52 44.94 -11.91
CA ARG A 326 -33.12 45.38 -10.64
C ARG A 326 -32.23 45.04 -9.43
N PHE A 327 -31.48 43.94 -9.54
CA PHE A 327 -30.46 43.54 -8.56
C PHE A 327 -29.28 44.51 -8.57
N LYS A 328 -28.80 44.97 -9.74
CA LYS A 328 -27.78 46.02 -9.82
C LYS A 328 -28.22 47.29 -9.09
N GLU A 329 -29.44 47.76 -9.36
CA GLU A 329 -29.95 49.00 -8.76
C GLU A 329 -30.11 48.88 -7.24
N ASN A 330 -30.60 47.75 -6.73
CA ASN A 330 -30.72 47.52 -5.27
C ASN A 330 -29.37 47.23 -4.58
N LEU A 331 -28.43 46.56 -5.26
CA LEU A 331 -27.09 46.24 -4.74
C LEU A 331 -26.27 47.52 -4.56
N PHE A 332 -26.22 48.39 -5.58
CA PHE A 332 -25.47 49.64 -5.50
C PHE A 332 -26.18 50.75 -4.71
N ALA A 333 -27.52 50.73 -4.60
CA ALA A 333 -28.25 51.69 -3.75
C ALA A 333 -28.13 51.37 -2.25
N ARG A 334 -27.93 50.10 -1.87
CA ARG A 334 -27.72 49.70 -0.47
C ARG A 334 -26.24 49.65 -0.05
N LEU A 335 -25.34 49.33 -0.97
CA LEU A 335 -23.89 49.33 -0.74
C LEU A 335 -23.30 50.67 -1.15
N GLY A 336 -23.43 51.69 -0.30
CA GLY A 336 -22.76 52.97 -0.53
C GLY A 336 -21.25 52.78 -0.63
N ALA A 337 -20.69 52.92 -1.84
CA ALA A 337 -19.28 53.09 -2.22
C ALA A 337 -18.16 52.40 -1.39
N GLY A 338 -18.44 51.30 -0.68
CA GLY A 338 -17.52 50.62 0.24
C GLY A 338 -17.42 49.13 -0.06
N SER A 339 -16.28 48.72 -0.61
CA SER A 339 -15.75 47.35 -0.78
C SER A 339 -16.76 46.23 -1.09
N VAL A 340 -16.78 45.77 -2.35
CA VAL A 340 -17.35 44.47 -2.71
C VAL A 340 -16.44 43.38 -2.14
N SER A 341 -16.77 42.86 -0.95
CA SER A 341 -16.02 41.76 -0.34
C SER A 341 -16.45 40.44 -0.96
N VAL A 342 -15.58 39.80 -1.75
CA VAL A 342 -15.76 38.41 -2.16
C VAL A 342 -15.22 37.53 -1.04
N THR A 343 -16.08 36.70 -0.45
CA THR A 343 -15.66 35.77 0.61
C THR A 343 -15.62 34.36 0.06
N GLU A 344 -14.50 33.67 0.24
CA GLU A 344 -14.41 32.24 -0.06
C GLU A 344 -14.88 31.45 1.17
N VAL A 345 -15.95 30.68 0.99
CA VAL A 345 -16.49 29.79 2.02
C VAL A 345 -16.18 28.36 1.62
N THR A 346 -15.33 27.70 2.40
CA THR A 346 -15.07 26.27 2.27
C THR A 346 -16.13 25.49 3.04
N VAL A 347 -16.88 24.66 2.34
CA VAL A 347 -17.88 23.76 2.90
C VAL A 347 -17.25 22.37 3.03
N THR A 348 -17.26 21.82 4.23
CA THR A 348 -16.86 20.44 4.50
C THR A 348 -18.07 19.64 4.98
N VAL A 349 -18.47 18.63 4.21
CA VAL A 349 -19.52 17.68 4.55
C VAL A 349 -18.88 16.37 4.97
N ALA A 350 -19.08 15.95 6.22
CA ALA A 350 -18.41 14.79 6.79
C ALA A 350 -19.42 13.72 7.22
N THR A 351 -19.42 12.56 6.58
CA THR A 351 -20.39 11.48 6.88
C THR A 351 -19.72 10.13 7.13
N GLU A 352 -20.28 9.31 8.01
CA GLU A 352 -19.76 7.97 8.30
C GLU A 352 -20.32 6.88 7.37
N ARG A 353 -21.36 7.21 6.60
CA ARG A 353 -22.11 6.25 5.78
C ARG A 353 -21.67 6.34 4.31
N VAL A 354 -21.02 5.28 3.81
CA VAL A 354 -20.61 5.13 2.40
C VAL A 354 -21.72 5.46 1.38
N PRO A 355 -22.97 4.96 1.51
CA PRO A 355 -24.01 5.26 0.53
C PRO A 355 -24.42 6.74 0.56
N VAL A 356 -24.39 7.38 1.73
CA VAL A 356 -24.65 8.81 1.89
C VAL A 356 -23.51 9.63 1.29
N ALA A 357 -22.25 9.22 1.51
CA ALA A 357 -21.08 9.86 0.93
C ALA A 357 -21.13 9.86 -0.61
N LYS A 358 -21.37 8.68 -1.22
CA LYS A 358 -21.49 8.54 -2.68
C LYS A 358 -22.65 9.37 -3.24
N ALA A 359 -23.82 9.30 -2.59
CA ALA A 359 -24.97 10.09 -3.01
C ALA A 359 -24.72 11.60 -2.88
N THR A 360 -24.01 12.02 -1.83
CA THR A 360 -23.63 13.42 -1.60
C THR A 360 -22.68 13.92 -2.69
N ILE A 361 -21.66 13.14 -3.04
CA ILE A 361 -20.70 13.49 -4.11
C ILE A 361 -21.41 13.62 -5.45
N VAL A 362 -22.22 12.64 -5.84
CA VAL A 362 -22.96 12.67 -7.12
C VAL A 362 -23.88 13.88 -7.19
N ARG A 363 -24.58 14.19 -6.10
CA ARG A 363 -25.46 15.37 -6.06
C ARG A 363 -24.67 16.67 -6.15
N LEU A 364 -23.60 16.81 -5.38
CA LEU A 364 -22.76 18.01 -5.44
C LEU A 364 -22.12 18.20 -6.83
N GLN A 365 -21.73 17.12 -7.52
CA GLN A 365 -21.17 17.17 -8.87
C GLN A 365 -22.19 17.63 -9.93
N ASN A 366 -23.48 17.43 -9.69
CA ASN A 366 -24.55 17.87 -10.59
C ASN A 366 -24.94 19.35 -10.38
N HIS A 367 -24.28 20.07 -9.48
CA HIS A 367 -24.57 21.47 -9.19
C HIS A 367 -23.55 22.42 -9.80
N ASP A 368 -24.04 23.34 -10.63
CA ASP A 368 -23.34 24.56 -11.00
C ASP A 368 -23.67 25.70 -10.02
N ALA A 369 -22.82 26.72 -9.97
CA ALA A 369 -22.96 27.89 -9.07
C ALA A 369 -24.36 28.52 -9.11
N LYS A 370 -25.02 28.55 -10.29
CA LYS A 370 -26.40 29.03 -10.46
C LYS A 370 -27.43 28.13 -9.79
N THR A 371 -27.32 26.81 -9.98
CA THR A 371 -28.27 25.84 -9.42
C THR A 371 -28.16 25.76 -7.90
N LEU A 372 -26.93 25.83 -7.36
CA LEU A 372 -26.71 25.83 -5.92
C LEU A 372 -27.19 27.14 -5.27
N SER A 373 -27.00 28.29 -5.95
CA SER A 373 -27.56 29.57 -5.51
C SER A 373 -29.08 29.54 -5.44
N ALA A 374 -29.75 28.92 -6.42
CA ALA A 374 -31.20 28.78 -6.42
C ALA A 374 -31.72 27.88 -5.28
N VAL A 375 -31.02 26.78 -5.00
CA VAL A 375 -31.36 25.88 -3.88
C VAL A 375 -31.16 26.55 -2.51
N LEU A 376 -30.18 27.45 -2.41
CA LEU A 376 -29.82 28.13 -1.15
C LEU A 376 -30.35 29.57 -1.06
N ALA A 377 -31.22 29.99 -1.99
CA ALA A 377 -31.72 31.37 -2.10
C ALA A 377 -32.32 31.87 -0.77
N ASP A 378 -33.15 31.04 -0.13
CA ASP A 378 -33.79 31.36 1.16
C ASP A 378 -32.79 31.52 2.33
N SER A 379 -31.54 31.08 2.15
CA SER A 379 -30.50 31.06 3.18
C SER A 379 -29.38 32.07 2.95
N LEU A 380 -29.14 32.47 1.69
CA LEU A 380 -28.09 33.41 1.30
C LEU A 380 -28.49 34.89 1.49
N GLY A 381 -29.77 35.17 1.76
CA GLY A 381 -30.28 36.52 1.99
C GLY A 381 -30.47 37.31 0.69
N ASP A 382 -31.27 38.38 0.76
CA ASP A 382 -31.55 39.25 -0.40
C ASP A 382 -30.28 40.00 -0.82
N GLY A 383 -29.60 39.50 -1.87
CA GLY A 383 -28.44 40.18 -2.45
C GLY A 383 -27.15 39.36 -2.54
N THR A 384 -27.12 38.12 -2.07
CA THR A 384 -25.91 37.27 -2.11
C THR A 384 -26.03 36.16 -3.16
N VAL A 385 -25.03 36.05 -4.04
CA VAL A 385 -24.99 35.03 -5.11
C VAL A 385 -23.68 34.25 -5.04
N ILE A 386 -23.74 32.94 -5.34
CA ILE A 386 -22.54 32.11 -5.50
C ILE A 386 -21.98 32.33 -6.91
N GLN A 387 -20.77 32.87 -7.00
CA GLN A 387 -20.13 33.20 -8.28
C GLN A 387 -19.35 32.03 -8.87
N LYS A 388 -18.62 31.30 -8.02
CA LYS A 388 -17.72 30.22 -8.42
C LYS A 388 -17.83 29.07 -7.44
N LEU A 389 -17.85 27.85 -7.97
CA LEU A 389 -17.76 26.61 -7.21
C LEU A 389 -16.43 25.94 -7.56
N SER A 390 -15.66 25.55 -6.54
CA SER A 390 -14.44 24.77 -6.77
C SER A 390 -14.80 23.33 -7.17
N LYS A 391 -13.84 22.63 -7.79
CA LYS A 391 -13.95 21.19 -7.97
C LYS A 391 -14.09 20.52 -6.59
N ILE A 392 -15.00 19.57 -6.48
CA ILE A 392 -15.22 18.81 -5.25
C ILE A 392 -14.00 17.93 -5.00
N THR A 393 -13.41 18.09 -3.82
CA THR A 393 -12.32 17.27 -3.33
C THR A 393 -12.89 16.28 -2.31
N HIS A 394 -12.54 15.01 -2.45
CA HIS A 394 -12.97 13.96 -1.54
C HIS A 394 -11.77 13.48 -0.74
N SER A 395 -11.91 13.46 0.58
CA SER A 395 -10.91 12.90 1.48
C SER A 395 -11.58 11.94 2.45
N GLU A 396 -11.02 10.74 2.60
CA GLU A 396 -11.44 9.79 3.62
C GLU A 396 -10.57 10.02 4.87
N ALA A 397 -11.19 10.42 5.97
CA ALA A 397 -10.54 10.64 7.25
C ALA A 397 -10.94 9.54 8.26
N VAL A 398 -10.00 9.09 9.08
CA VAL A 398 -10.28 8.09 10.12
C VAL A 398 -10.87 8.79 11.36
N LEU A 399 -12.03 8.35 11.84
CA LEU A 399 -12.62 8.86 13.08
C LEU A 399 -11.79 8.42 14.30
N ASN A 400 -11.31 9.40 15.06
CA ASN A 400 -10.37 9.22 16.17
C ASN A 400 -11.04 9.11 17.56
N MET A 401 -12.36 8.98 17.66
CA MET A 401 -13.06 8.97 18.95
C MET A 401 -13.70 7.60 19.25
N GLY A 402 -13.24 6.96 20.33
CA GLY A 402 -13.83 5.74 20.89
C GLY A 402 -12.87 4.55 21.06
N CYS A 403 -13.32 3.51 21.78
CA CYS A 403 -12.57 2.26 21.99
C CYS A 403 -12.25 1.56 20.66
N ARG A 404 -13.19 1.58 19.70
CA ARG A 404 -13.03 1.02 18.35
C ARG A 404 -11.88 1.65 17.58
N SER A 405 -11.68 2.96 17.71
CA SER A 405 -10.55 3.68 17.08
C SER A 405 -9.21 3.27 17.69
N ARG A 406 -9.14 3.11 19.02
CA ARG A 406 -7.92 2.62 19.69
C ARG A 406 -7.53 1.21 19.25
N VAL A 407 -8.54 0.34 19.10
CA VAL A 407 -8.38 -1.04 18.61
C VAL A 407 -7.90 -1.07 17.15
N LEU A 408 -8.43 -0.18 16.29
CA LEU A 408 -7.92 -0.01 14.93
C LEU A 408 -6.46 0.43 14.91
N MET A 409 -6.13 1.44 15.71
CA MET A 409 -4.77 1.96 15.80
C MET A 409 -3.79 0.88 16.26
N TYR A 410 -4.20 0.01 17.19
CA TYR A 410 -3.43 -1.16 17.60
C TYR A 410 -3.22 -2.14 16.43
N ALA A 411 -4.29 -2.48 15.70
CA ALA A 411 -4.19 -3.40 14.57
C ALA A 411 -3.31 -2.85 13.44
N GLN A 412 -3.48 -1.58 13.07
CA GLN A 412 -2.65 -0.90 12.07
C GLN A 412 -1.19 -0.84 12.50
N PHE A 413 -0.92 -0.55 13.76
CA PHE A 413 0.44 -0.55 14.28
C PHE A 413 1.11 -1.91 14.08
N TRP A 414 0.46 -3.00 14.49
CA TRP A 414 1.05 -4.34 14.34
C TRP A 414 1.17 -4.79 12.89
N GLN A 415 0.24 -4.41 12.02
CA GLN A 415 0.39 -4.65 10.59
C GLN A 415 1.62 -3.93 10.02
N ARG A 416 1.87 -2.68 10.45
CA ARG A 416 3.08 -1.94 10.07
C ARG A 416 4.34 -2.63 10.58
N MET A 417 4.33 -3.10 11.83
CA MET A 417 5.49 -3.81 12.41
C MET A 417 5.78 -5.13 11.68
N VAL A 418 4.75 -5.84 11.22
CA VAL A 418 4.91 -7.04 10.39
C VAL A 418 5.52 -6.67 9.03
N ASP A 419 4.98 -5.66 8.34
CA ASP A 419 5.55 -5.17 7.08
C ASP A 419 7.02 -4.74 7.25
N GLN A 420 7.30 -4.07 8.37
CA GLN A 420 8.65 -3.65 8.74
C GLN A 420 9.60 -4.84 8.88
N THR A 421 9.16 -5.88 9.60
CA THR A 421 9.96 -7.07 9.86
C THR A 421 10.20 -7.87 8.58
N ILE A 422 9.15 -8.10 7.78
CA ILE A 422 9.26 -8.80 6.49
C ILE A 422 10.22 -8.06 5.56
N THR A 423 10.06 -6.74 5.45
CA THR A 423 10.90 -5.94 4.56
C THR A 423 12.35 -5.89 5.07
N LEU A 424 12.58 -5.86 6.38
CA LEU A 424 13.91 -5.93 6.96
C LEU A 424 14.60 -7.27 6.62
N VAL A 425 13.89 -8.39 6.73
CA VAL A 425 14.40 -9.72 6.31
C VAL A 425 14.78 -9.68 4.84
N ILE A 426 13.93 -9.12 3.98
CA ILE A 426 14.24 -8.98 2.55
C ILE A 426 15.49 -8.12 2.35
N PHE A 427 15.58 -6.95 2.99
CA PHE A 427 16.76 -6.06 2.86
C PHE A 427 18.04 -6.72 3.35
N VAL A 428 18.01 -7.44 4.48
CA VAL A 428 19.19 -8.16 5.00
C VAL A 428 19.61 -9.24 4.01
N THR A 429 18.69 -10.03 3.50
CA THR A 429 19.00 -11.07 2.50
C THR A 429 19.54 -10.46 1.20
N LEU A 430 18.93 -9.41 0.68
CA LEU A 430 19.42 -8.72 -0.52
C LEU A 430 20.79 -8.09 -0.30
N LEU A 431 21.04 -7.54 0.90
CA LEU A 431 22.34 -7.00 1.26
C LEU A 431 23.40 -8.12 1.29
N MET A 432 23.09 -9.28 1.86
CA MET A 432 23.99 -10.44 1.83
C MET A 432 24.26 -10.90 0.38
N LEU A 433 23.21 -11.02 -0.44
CA LEU A 433 23.34 -11.36 -1.85
C LEU A 433 24.12 -10.30 -2.65
N SER A 434 24.07 -9.03 -2.26
CA SER A 434 24.83 -7.95 -2.92
C SER A 434 26.35 -8.08 -2.74
N THR A 435 26.80 -8.83 -1.74
CA THR A 435 28.23 -9.11 -1.53
C THR A 435 28.75 -10.19 -2.48
N LEU A 436 27.86 -11.02 -3.01
CA LEU A 436 28.18 -12.04 -3.98
C LEU A 436 28.31 -11.41 -5.37
N PRO A 437 29.18 -11.93 -6.25
CA PRO A 437 29.35 -11.42 -7.62
C PRO A 437 28.19 -11.81 -8.53
N ILE A 438 26.94 -11.78 -8.05
CA ILE A 438 25.73 -12.21 -8.79
C ILE A 438 25.55 -11.36 -10.04
N LEU A 439 25.75 -10.05 -9.96
CA LEU A 439 25.65 -9.16 -11.13
C LEU A 439 26.67 -9.55 -12.21
N GLN A 440 27.91 -9.87 -11.82
CA GLN A 440 28.96 -10.32 -12.73
C GLN A 440 28.65 -11.70 -13.31
N LEU A 441 28.11 -12.61 -12.49
CA LEU A 441 27.73 -13.95 -12.91
C LEU A 441 26.56 -13.90 -13.90
N GLN A 442 25.52 -13.13 -13.58
CA GLN A 442 24.33 -12.99 -14.41
C GLN A 442 24.63 -12.29 -15.72
N THR A 443 25.45 -11.23 -15.72
CA THR A 443 25.90 -10.60 -16.98
C THR A 443 26.79 -11.54 -17.79
N LYS A 444 27.69 -12.30 -17.16
CA LYS A 444 28.48 -13.32 -17.86
C LYS A 444 27.62 -14.42 -18.47
N ILE A 445 26.55 -14.86 -17.80
CA ILE A 445 25.62 -15.87 -18.33
C ILE A 445 24.78 -15.30 -19.47
N LEU A 446 24.17 -14.13 -19.27
CA LEU A 446 23.22 -13.53 -20.20
C LEU A 446 23.90 -13.01 -21.48
N PHE A 447 25.13 -12.49 -21.36
CA PHE A 447 25.91 -11.95 -22.47
C PHE A 447 27.06 -12.87 -22.91
N ASN A 448 26.98 -14.16 -22.56
CA ASN A 448 27.90 -15.14 -23.11
C ASN A 448 27.63 -15.31 -24.61
N ARG A 449 28.65 -15.11 -25.46
CA ARG A 449 28.56 -15.33 -26.92
C ARG A 449 28.13 -16.76 -27.23
N GLU A 450 28.64 -17.73 -26.47
CA GLU A 450 28.28 -19.15 -26.63
C GLU A 450 26.80 -19.40 -26.30
N PHE A 451 26.26 -18.73 -25.29
CA PHE A 451 24.84 -18.86 -24.94
C PHE A 451 23.93 -18.21 -25.98
N ALA A 452 24.33 -17.06 -26.52
CA ALA A 452 23.63 -16.41 -27.64
C ALA A 452 23.61 -17.31 -28.88
N ASP A 453 24.73 -17.97 -29.21
CA ASP A 453 24.81 -18.90 -30.32
C ASP A 453 23.94 -20.15 -30.11
N ILE A 454 23.88 -20.68 -28.88
CA ILE A 454 23.00 -21.79 -28.53
C ILE A 454 21.52 -21.40 -28.66
N ILE A 455 21.13 -20.21 -28.17
CA ILE A 455 19.76 -19.71 -28.31
C ILE A 455 19.42 -19.51 -29.79
N ASN A 456 20.30 -18.90 -30.58
CA ASN A 456 20.07 -18.70 -32.01
C ASN A 456 19.86 -20.04 -32.73
N ARG A 457 20.67 -21.06 -32.44
CA ARG A 457 20.49 -22.41 -33.00
C ARG A 457 19.15 -23.03 -32.58
N LYS A 458 18.71 -22.81 -31.34
CA LYS A 458 17.44 -23.34 -30.83
C LYS A 458 16.23 -22.64 -31.46
N VAL A 459 16.26 -21.31 -31.57
CA VAL A 459 15.24 -20.52 -32.26
C VAL A 459 15.16 -20.92 -33.73
N HIS A 460 16.30 -21.02 -34.41
CA HIS A 460 16.34 -21.45 -35.80
C HIS A 460 15.77 -22.87 -35.99
N LYS A 461 16.09 -23.80 -35.09
CA LYS A 461 15.50 -25.15 -35.11
C LYS A 461 13.98 -25.12 -34.91
N GLN A 462 13.49 -24.22 -34.06
CA GLN A 462 12.07 -24.03 -33.79
C GLN A 462 11.34 -23.43 -35.00
N GLU A 463 11.92 -22.41 -35.63
CA GLU A 463 11.41 -21.81 -36.88
C GLU A 463 11.32 -22.85 -38.00
N VAL A 464 12.38 -23.63 -38.20
CA VAL A 464 12.39 -24.72 -39.19
C VAL A 464 11.36 -25.79 -38.86
N LEU A 465 11.15 -26.11 -37.58
CA LEU A 465 10.10 -27.05 -37.16
C LEU A 465 8.69 -26.49 -37.40
N ASP A 466 8.46 -25.20 -37.12
CA ASP A 466 7.17 -24.56 -37.37
C ASP A 466 6.88 -24.49 -38.88
N ASP A 467 7.87 -24.13 -39.70
CA ASP A 467 7.79 -24.14 -41.18
C ASP A 467 7.48 -25.55 -41.73
N LEU A 468 8.07 -26.59 -41.13
CA LEU A 468 7.81 -27.99 -41.52
C LEU A 468 6.48 -28.53 -40.99
N CYS A 469 5.99 -28.03 -39.85
CA CYS A 469 4.76 -28.49 -39.20
C CYS A 469 3.50 -27.67 -39.54
N THR A 470 3.61 -26.55 -40.26
CA THR A 470 2.46 -25.81 -40.81
C THR A 470 2.44 -25.79 -42.35
N PRO A 471 2.05 -26.89 -43.01
CA PRO A 471 1.81 -26.87 -44.44
C PRO A 471 0.41 -26.27 -44.72
N GLY A 472 0.34 -25.00 -45.14
CA GLY A 472 -0.87 -24.48 -45.79
C GLY A 472 -1.29 -23.06 -45.46
N LEU A 473 -0.44 -22.07 -45.75
CA LEU A 473 -0.93 -20.71 -46.02
C LEU A 473 -0.18 -20.11 -47.23
N PHE A 474 -0.21 -20.83 -48.34
CA PHE A 474 0.15 -20.28 -49.64
C PHE A 474 -0.91 -19.26 -50.05
N TYR A 475 -0.50 -18.02 -50.30
CA TYR A 475 -1.28 -17.06 -51.06
C TYR A 475 -1.51 -17.64 -52.48
N GLU A 476 -2.72 -18.09 -52.78
CA GLU A 476 -3.23 -18.10 -54.15
C GLU A 476 -3.42 -16.64 -54.58
N VAL A 477 -2.43 -16.07 -55.26
CA VAL A 477 -2.68 -14.91 -56.12
C VAL A 477 -3.27 -15.45 -57.41
N ALA A 478 -4.57 -15.24 -57.58
CA ALA A 478 -5.30 -15.55 -58.80
C ALA A 478 -4.56 -14.98 -60.02
N ALA A 479 -4.31 -15.83 -61.01
CA ALA A 479 -3.74 -15.43 -62.28
C ALA A 479 -4.74 -14.54 -63.03
N ASP A 480 -4.38 -13.27 -63.25
CA ASP A 480 -5.12 -12.39 -64.14
C ASP A 480 -4.69 -12.68 -65.59
N THR A 481 -5.58 -13.33 -66.33
CA THR A 481 -5.44 -13.61 -67.75
C THR A 481 -5.81 -12.36 -68.55
N SER A 482 -4.87 -11.44 -68.73
CA SER A 482 -4.94 -10.45 -69.80
C SER A 482 -3.53 -10.02 -70.20
N GLU A 483 -3.02 -10.63 -71.29
CA GLU A 483 -2.23 -9.99 -72.36
C GLU A 483 -1.55 -11.08 -73.21
N LEU A 484 -2.31 -11.58 -74.19
CA LEU A 484 -1.81 -12.27 -75.37
C LEU A 484 -1.58 -11.22 -76.47
N THR A 485 -0.33 -10.98 -76.91
CA THR A 485 0.03 -10.85 -78.34
C THR A 485 1.55 -10.74 -78.56
N GLU A 486 2.04 -11.56 -79.50
CA GLU A 486 3.39 -11.81 -80.03
C GLU A 486 4.05 -10.65 -80.86
N PRO A 487 5.23 -10.78 -81.57
CA PRO A 487 6.39 -11.71 -81.48
C PRO A 487 7.81 -11.08 -81.69
N ARG A 488 8.84 -11.95 -81.49
CA ARG A 488 10.17 -12.05 -82.19
C ARG A 488 11.30 -11.01 -81.97
N GLY A 489 12.38 -11.50 -81.32
CA GLY A 489 13.73 -11.53 -81.90
C GLY A 489 14.79 -10.57 -81.32
N GLY A 490 15.76 -11.11 -80.57
CA GLY A 490 17.06 -10.44 -80.34
C GLY A 490 17.68 -10.67 -78.95
N ARG A 491 18.84 -11.33 -78.91
CA ARG A 491 19.64 -11.62 -77.71
C ARG A 491 20.07 -10.35 -76.96
N LEU A 492 19.74 -10.21 -75.67
CA LEU A 492 20.73 -9.99 -74.59
C LEU A 492 20.03 -9.91 -73.22
N ARG A 493 20.68 -10.54 -72.24
CA ARG A 493 20.40 -10.57 -70.81
C ARG A 493 20.66 -9.17 -70.19
N LYS A 494 19.69 -8.61 -69.44
CA LYS A 494 19.70 -7.42 -68.51
C LYS A 494 18.37 -6.67 -68.71
N ASN A 495 17.56 -6.25 -67.73
CA ASN A 495 17.67 -5.98 -66.31
C ASN A 495 16.26 -6.03 -65.69
N LEU A 496 16.08 -6.70 -64.56
CA LEU A 496 15.53 -6.08 -63.35
C LEU A 496 15.85 -7.02 -62.18
N ALA A 497 16.26 -6.44 -61.05
CA ALA A 497 16.77 -7.09 -59.84
C ALA A 497 18.29 -7.38 -59.82
N SER A 498 19.11 -6.35 -60.04
CA SER A 498 20.16 -6.03 -59.06
C SER A 498 19.47 -5.83 -57.70
N GLY A 499 19.84 -6.51 -56.62
CA GLY A 499 21.21 -6.74 -56.20
C GLY A 499 21.50 -5.83 -55.00
N MET A 500 21.25 -6.39 -53.81
CA MET A 500 22.00 -6.21 -52.57
C MET A 500 22.74 -4.88 -52.27
N ARG A 501 22.38 -4.34 -51.09
CA ARG A 501 23.27 -3.80 -50.03
C ARG A 501 24.23 -2.64 -50.36
N ARG A 502 24.01 -1.51 -49.67
CA ARG A 502 24.96 -0.74 -48.82
C ARG A 502 24.14 0.43 -48.24
N GLY A 503 24.07 0.66 -46.92
CA GLY A 503 25.18 1.04 -46.05
C GLY A 503 25.03 2.53 -45.73
N GLY A 504 24.31 2.87 -44.65
CA GLY A 504 24.12 4.23 -44.16
C GLY A 504 24.65 4.37 -42.74
N ILE A 505 25.93 4.72 -42.62
CA ILE A 505 26.59 5.17 -41.39
C ILE A 505 26.65 6.71 -41.44
N PHE A 506 26.31 7.32 -40.32
CA PHE A 506 26.37 8.75 -40.02
C PHE A 506 27.83 9.27 -40.06
N LYS A 507 28.10 10.39 -40.75
CA LYS A 507 29.39 11.12 -40.75
C LYS A 507 29.23 12.48 -40.05
N PRO A 508 30.19 12.93 -39.21
CA PRO A 508 30.33 14.32 -38.79
C PRO A 508 31.30 15.12 -39.70
N PRO A 509 31.37 16.47 -39.59
CA PRO A 509 32.06 17.35 -40.55
C PRO A 509 33.57 17.54 -40.26
N PRO A 510 34.35 18.18 -41.17
CA PRO A 510 35.79 17.93 -41.31
C PRO A 510 36.74 19.02 -40.76
N GLY A 511 37.95 18.55 -40.37
CA GLY A 511 39.27 19.13 -40.70
C GLY A 511 39.80 20.31 -39.88
N ASP A 512 40.88 20.09 -39.10
CA ASP A 512 42.21 20.64 -39.43
C ASP A 512 43.35 20.07 -38.54
N ASP A 513 44.34 19.53 -39.24
CA ASP A 513 45.79 19.46 -39.02
C ASP A 513 46.51 19.16 -37.67
N ALA A 514 47.52 18.29 -37.86
CA ALA A 514 48.88 18.31 -37.30
C ALA A 514 49.24 17.45 -36.06
N LYS A 515 50.04 16.41 -36.36
CA LYS A 515 51.32 16.02 -35.73
C LYS A 515 51.33 15.38 -34.32
N SER A 516 51.90 14.16 -34.33
CA SER A 516 53.09 13.75 -33.54
C SER A 516 52.94 13.24 -32.09
N LYS A 517 53.60 12.07 -31.87
CA LYS A 517 54.08 11.41 -30.62
C LYS A 517 53.00 10.66 -29.80
N MET A 518 53.06 9.33 -29.65
CA MET A 518 54.08 8.43 -29.04
C MET A 518 54.11 8.53 -27.51
N ASP A 519 54.06 7.34 -26.87
CA ASP A 519 54.10 6.98 -25.43
C ASP A 519 52.74 6.43 -24.93
N THR A 520 52.51 5.12 -24.83
CA THR A 520 53.14 4.06 -23.99
C THR A 520 53.21 4.43 -22.52
N VAL A 521 52.52 3.67 -21.65
CA VAL A 521 52.72 3.39 -20.19
C VAL A 521 51.34 2.93 -19.63
N ARG A 522 51.04 1.62 -19.44
CA ARG A 522 51.20 0.79 -18.20
C ARG A 522 50.93 1.59 -16.91
N VAL A 523 50.01 1.26 -16.02
CA VAL A 523 49.71 -0.01 -15.31
C VAL A 523 48.26 0.06 -14.84
#